data_AF-A0A0F9KYZ6-F1
#
_entry.id   AF-A0A0F9KYZ6-F1
#
_cell.length_a   1.000
_cell.length_b   1.000
_cell.length_c   1.000
_cell.angle_alpha   90.00
_cell.angle_beta   90.00
_cell.angle_gamma   90.00
#
_symmetry.space_group_name_H-M   'P 1'
#
loop_
_entity.id
_entity.type
_entity.pdbx_description
1 polymer ?
#
loop_
_entity_poly.entity_id
_entity_poly.type
_entity_poly.pdbx_seq_one_letter_code
_entity_poly.pdbx_strand_id
1 'polypeptide(L)' 'MEKRSDLLLSTLRPYVKVVGGKLTLQVELPGHARVTLNGMGDTEEREVSTKGTQITAS' A
#
# COMPACT_ATOMS: atom_id res chain seq x y z
N MET A 1 -29.45 3.61 -0.50
CA MET A 1 -28.91 2.26 -0.19
C MET A 1 -27.49 2.22 -0.73
N GLU A 2 -26.49 2.51 0.09
CA GLU A 2 -25.09 2.33 -0.31
C GLU A 2 -24.81 0.84 -0.49
N LYS A 3 -24.37 0.44 -1.69
CA LYS A 3 -23.81 -0.91 -1.89
C LYS A 3 -22.44 -0.96 -1.22
N ARG A 4 -22.41 -1.31 0.07
CA ARG A 4 -21.16 -1.69 0.73
C ARG A 4 -20.78 -3.08 0.24
N SER A 5 -20.12 -3.12 -0.91
CA SER A 5 -19.39 -4.30 -1.33
C SER A 5 -18.18 -4.44 -0.41
N ASP A 6 -18.39 -5.06 0.75
CA ASP A 6 -17.38 -5.36 1.78
C ASP A 6 -16.43 -6.49 1.33
N LEU A 7 -15.94 -6.42 0.09
CA LEU A 7 -14.82 -7.24 -0.34
C LEU A 7 -13.57 -6.62 0.27
N LEU A 8 -13.00 -7.32 1.25
CA LEU A 8 -11.68 -7.01 1.75
C LEU A 8 -10.73 -6.85 0.55
N LEU A 9 -10.00 -5.72 0.50
CA LEU A 9 -9.01 -5.44 -0.55
C LEU A 9 -7.98 -6.58 -0.67
N SER A 10 -7.76 -7.33 0.41
CA SER A 10 -6.94 -8.56 0.44
C SER A 10 -7.46 -9.67 -0.46
N THR A 11 -8.78 -9.79 -0.65
CA THR A 11 -9.43 -10.78 -1.53
C THR A 11 -9.58 -10.25 -2.96
N LEU A 12 -9.85 -8.96 -3.12
CA LEU A 12 -10.05 -8.36 -4.45
C LEU A 12 -8.76 -8.31 -5.27
N ARG A 13 -7.62 -8.03 -4.64
CA ARG A 13 -6.29 -8.00 -5.30
C ARG A 13 -5.94 -9.31 -6.00
N PRO A 14 -5.93 -10.48 -5.33
CA PRO A 14 -5.61 -11.74 -5.99
C PRO A 14 -6.66 -12.09 -7.04
N TYR A 15 -7.94 -11.79 -6.82
CA TYR A 15 -8.99 -12.04 -7.81
C TYR A 15 -8.73 -11.30 -9.13
N VAL A 16 -8.50 -9.99 -9.07
CA VAL A 16 -8.22 -9.15 -10.25
C VAL A 16 -6.95 -9.62 -10.97
N LYS A 17 -5.94 -10.07 -10.22
CA LYS A 17 -4.71 -10.60 -10.79
C LYS A 17 -4.93 -11.92 -11.55
N VAL A 18 -5.74 -12.84 -11.00
CA VAL A 18 -6.05 -14.14 -11.64
C VAL A 18 -6.76 -13.95 -12.98
N VAL A 19 -7.64 -12.95 -13.08
CA VAL A 19 -8.35 -12.64 -14.33
C VAL A 19 -7.50 -11.80 -15.31
N GLY A 20 -6.22 -11.54 -15.00
CA GLY A 20 -5.32 -10.75 -15.83
C GLY A 20 -5.56 -9.24 -15.79
N GLY A 21 -6.37 -8.77 -14.84
CA GLY A 21 -6.65 -7.36 -14.64
C GLY A 21 -5.60 -6.66 -13.76
N LYS A 22 -5.70 -5.33 -13.69
CA LYS A 22 -4.88 -4.49 -12.81
C LYS A 22 -5.77 -3.69 -11.85
N LEU A 23 -5.58 -3.89 -10.55
CA LEU A 23 -6.23 -3.07 -9.53
C LEU A 23 -5.36 -1.84 -9.23
N THR A 24 -5.95 -0.65 -9.26
CA THR A 24 -5.31 0.61 -8.85
C THR A 24 -6.20 1.26 -7.80
N LEU A 25 -5.63 1.64 -6.65
CA LEU A 25 -6.36 2.30 -5.56
C LEU A 25 -5.94 3.77 -5.51
N GLN A 26 -6.91 4.67 -5.58
CA GLN A 26 -6.66 6.11 -5.56
C GLN A 26 -7.51 6.76 -4.48
N VAL A 27 -6.93 7.73 -3.77
CA VAL A 27 -7.58 8.43 -2.67
C VAL A 27 -7.55 9.93 -2.95
N GLU A 28 -8.69 10.57 -2.74
CA GLU A 28 -8.83 12.01 -2.74
C GLU A 28 -9.04 12.45 -1.30
N LEU A 29 -8.18 13.36 -0.84
CA LEU A 29 -8.27 13.94 0.50
C LEU A 29 -8.62 15.42 0.36
N PRO A 30 -9.46 15.98 1.24
CA PRO A 30 -9.81 17.39 1.19
C PRO A 30 -8.57 18.29 1.16
N GLY A 31 -8.45 19.14 0.15
CA GLY A 31 -7.32 20.07 0.00
C GLY A 31 -6.01 19.45 -0.50
N HIS A 32 -6.02 18.18 -0.93
CA HIS A 32 -4.82 17.50 -1.46
C HIS A 32 -5.03 16.97 -2.88
N ALA A 33 -3.94 16.88 -3.63
CA ALA A 33 -3.95 16.19 -4.92
C ALA A 33 -4.26 14.70 -4.72
N ARG A 34 -4.94 14.11 -5.71
CA ARG A 34 -5.26 12.69 -5.71
C ARG A 34 -3.99 11.84 -5.64
N VAL A 35 -3.95 10.88 -4.72
CA VAL A 35 -2.80 9.98 -4.53
C VAL A 35 -3.12 8.56 -4.94
N THR A 36 -2.16 7.86 -5.54
CA THR A 36 -2.26 6.42 -5.84
C THR A 36 -1.59 5.62 -4.74
N LEU A 37 -2.32 4.68 -4.14
CA LEU A 37 -1.79 3.78 -3.12
C LEU A 37 -1.11 2.57 -3.79
N ASN A 38 0.21 2.46 -3.63
CA ASN A 38 1.03 1.41 -4.26
C ASN A 38 1.07 0.10 -3.45
N GLY A 39 0.64 0.12 -2.20
CA GLY A 39 0.64 -1.05 -1.31
C GLY A 39 -0.38 -0.91 -0.19
N MET A 40 -0.78 -2.04 0.40
CA MET A 40 -1.33 -2.05 1.77
C MET A 40 -0.12 -2.33 2.64
N GLY A 41 0.24 -1.43 3.55
CA GLY A 41 1.26 -1.77 4.54
C GLY A 41 0.65 -2.78 5.48
N ASP A 42 1.23 -3.98 5.58
CA ASP A 42 1.06 -4.78 6.77
C ASP A 42 1.66 -3.98 7.94
N THR A 43 0.96 -3.89 9.06
CA THR A 43 1.46 -3.28 10.30
C THR A 43 2.49 -4.21 10.94
N GLU A 44 3.44 -4.69 10.16
CA GLU A 44 4.66 -5.27 10.69
C GLU A 44 5.54 -4.06 10.98
N GLU A 45 5.73 -3.79 12.27
CA GLU A 45 6.59 -2.75 12.82
C GLU A 45 7.83 -2.58 11.96
N ARG A 46 7.98 -1.42 11.31
CA ARG A 46 9.19 -1.14 10.56
C ARG A 46 10.33 -1.09 11.57
N GLU A 47 11.09 -2.18 11.67
CA GLU A 47 12.43 -2.12 12.24
C GLU A 47 13.23 -1.16 11.36
N VAL A 48 13.37 0.07 11.86
CA VAL A 48 14.25 1.08 11.30
C VAL A 48 15.67 0.53 11.34
N SER A 49 16.08 -0.08 10.24
CA SER A 49 17.49 -0.39 9.98
C SER A 49 18.22 0.93 9.72
N THR A 50 18.60 1.60 10.81
CA THR A 50 19.64 2.63 10.80
C THR A 50 20.98 1.93 10.53
N LYS A 51 21.35 1.81 9.26
CA LYS A 51 22.75 1.53 8.90
C LYS A 51 23.60 2.74 9.31
N GLY A 52 24.16 2.67 10.52
CA GLY A 52 25.21 3.55 10.98
C GLY A 52 26.44 3.43 10.08
N THR A 53 26.89 4.57 9.58
CA THR A 53 28.14 4.79 8.85
C THR A 53 29.32 4.13 9.57
N GLN A 54 29.94 3.13 8.93
CA GLN A 54 31.27 2.65 9.31
C GLN A 54 32.28 3.75 9.01
N ILE A 55 32.71 4.48 10.04
CA ILE A 55 33.94 5.27 10.00
C ILE A 55 35.11 4.33 10.28
N THR A 56 35.79 3.87 9.24
CA THR A 56 37.16 3.32 9.36
C THR A 56 38.12 4.49 9.44
N ALA A 57 38.64 4.79 10.62
CA ALA A 57 39.85 5.59 10.78
C ALA A 57 41.06 4.65 10.68
N SER A 58 41.99 4.97 9.78
CA SER A 58 43.34 4.38 9.68
C SER A 58 44.35 5.29 10.35
#